data_AF-A0A9W6QSN5-F1
#
_entry.id   AF-A0A9W6QSN5-F1
#
_cell.length_a   1.000
_cell.length_b   1.000
_cell.length_c   1.000
_cell.angle_alpha   90.00
_cell.angle_beta   90.00
_cell.angle_gamma   90.00
#
_symmetry.space_group_name_H-M   'P 1'
#
loop_
_entity.id
_entity.type
_entity.pdbx_description
1 polymer ?
#
loop_
_entity_poly.entity_id
_entity_poly.type
_entity_poly.pdbx_seq_one_letter_code
_entity_poly.pdbx_strand_id
1 'polypeptide(L)' 'MTWRRSTFSGAAGGNNDCVEVAHPTPTTVHLRDTKNPTPTLRVPTHAFTSLLTKVG' A
#
# COMPACT_ATOMS: atom_id res chain seq x y z
N MET A 1 -8.88 -1.85 11.15
CA MET A 1 -7.78 -1.67 10.18
C MET A 1 -8.32 -0.84 9.04
N THR A 2 -7.75 0.34 8.79
CA THR A 2 -8.29 1.31 7.83
C THR A 2 -7.39 1.37 6.61
N TRP A 3 -7.91 0.99 5.44
CA TRP A 3 -7.20 0.97 4.16
C TRP A 3 -7.26 2.33 3.47
N ARG A 4 -6.14 2.77 2.91
CA ARG A 4 -6.04 3.97 2.08
C ARG A 4 -5.49 3.58 0.71
N ARG A 5 -6.18 4.04 -0.33
CA ARG A 5 -5.79 3.86 -1.73
C ARG A 5 -4.77 4.92 -2.14
N SER A 6 -3.88 4.56 -3.07
CA SER A 6 -2.96 5.53 -3.69
C SER A 6 -3.71 6.65 -4.42
N THR A 7 -3.16 7.86 -4.44
CA THR A 7 -3.69 9.03 -5.18
C THR A 7 -3.11 9.18 -6.58
N PHE A 8 -2.07 8.41 -6.94
CA PHE A 8 -1.53 8.33 -8.31
C PHE A 8 -2.38 7.43 -9.23
N SER A 9 -3.58 7.07 -8.77
CA SER A 9 -4.55 6.24 -9.45
C SER A 9 -5.33 7.05 -10.50
N GLY A 10 -4.75 7.18 -11.70
CA GLY A 10 -5.49 7.30 -12.97
C GLY A 10 -5.45 8.65 -13.71
N ALA A 11 -5.15 8.58 -15.01
CA ALA A 11 -5.76 9.38 -16.10
C ALA A 11 -5.36 8.82 -17.47
N ALA A 12 -6.06 7.78 -17.95
CA ALA A 12 -6.26 7.37 -19.36
C ALA A 12 -6.63 5.88 -19.42
N GLY A 13 -7.91 5.55 -19.63
CA GLY A 13 -8.33 4.26 -20.18
C GLY A 13 -8.08 3.02 -19.31
N GLY A 14 -8.98 2.76 -18.34
CA GLY A 14 -9.32 1.39 -17.95
C GLY A 14 -8.39 0.72 -16.93
N ASN A 15 -8.85 0.71 -15.67
CA ASN A 15 -8.20 0.12 -14.49
C ASN A 15 -6.94 0.90 -14.05
N ASN A 16 -6.72 1.16 -12.76
CA ASN A 16 -5.73 0.39 -11.99
C ASN A 16 -5.50 1.06 -10.63
N ASP A 17 -6.48 0.98 -9.75
CA ASP A 17 -6.26 1.09 -8.31
C ASP A 17 -5.45 -0.14 -7.88
N CYS A 18 -4.13 -0.20 -8.04
CA CYS A 18 -3.40 -1.48 -7.83
C CYS A 18 -2.77 -1.65 -6.44
N VAL A 19 -2.77 -0.63 -5.57
CA VAL A 19 -2.19 -0.78 -4.23
C VAL A 19 -2.99 0.02 -3.20
N GLU A 20 -3.34 -0.65 -2.10
CA GLU A 20 -3.84 -0.04 -0.88
C GLU A 20 -2.91 -0.33 0.29
N VAL A 21 -2.80 0.64 1.20
CA VAL A 21 -2.00 0.56 2.41
C VAL A 21 -2.92 0.73 3.61
N ALA A 22 -2.89 -0.22 4.54
CA ALA A 22 -3.57 -0.04 5.82
C ALA A 22 -2.73 0.84 6.75
N HIS A 23 -3.39 1.69 7.55
CA HIS A 23 -2.70 2.42 8.62
C HIS A 23 -1.82 1.47 9.44
N PRO A 24 -0.56 1.86 9.72
CA PRO A 24 0.36 1.00 10.44
C PRO A 24 -0.26 0.60 11.78
N THR A 25 -0.28 -0.71 12.02
CA THR A 25 -0.24 -1.20 13.40
C THR A 25 1.13 -0.83 13.99
N PRO A 26 1.34 -0.84 15.32
CA PRO A 26 2.59 -0.36 15.92
C PRO A 26 3.86 -0.96 15.28
N THR A 27 3.79 -2.19 14.76
CA THR A 27 4.95 -2.93 14.23
C THR A 27 4.86 -3.29 12.75
N THR A 28 3.70 -3.17 12.11
CA THR A 28 3.47 -3.75 10.78
C THR A 28 2.61 -2.85 9.90
N VAL A 29 3.06 -2.66 8.66
CA VAL A 29 2.33 -2.06 7.54
C VAL A 29 1.79 -3.19 6.66
N HIS A 30 0.53 -3.08 6.25
CA HIS A 30 -0.11 -4.04 5.37
C HIS A 30 -0.34 -3.40 4.01
N LEU A 31 0.05 -4.11 2.96
CA LEU A 31 -0.14 -3.76 1.57
C LEU A 31 -1.02 -4.83 0.92
N ARG A 32 -1.86 -4.41 -0.02
CA ARG A 32 -2.62 -5.33 -0.87
C ARG A 32 -2.86 -4.72 -2.24
N ASP A 33 -3.11 -5.58 -3.20
CA ASP A 33 -3.66 -5.16 -4.48
C ASP A 33 -5.16 -4.88 -4.31
N THR A 34 -5.66 -3.73 -4.77
CA THR A 34 -7.09 -3.39 -4.58
C THR A 34 -8.00 -4.39 -5.28
N LYS A 35 -7.54 -5.00 -6.38
CA LYS A 35 -8.33 -5.95 -7.18
C LYS A 35 -8.26 -7.36 -6.61
N ASN A 36 -7.19 -7.67 -5.89
CA ASN A 36 -6.97 -8.93 -5.17
C ASN A 36 -6.68 -8.62 -3.70
N PRO A 37 -7.72 -8.25 -2.91
CA PRO A 37 -7.53 -7.77 -1.54
C PRO A 37 -7.01 -8.82 -0.56
N THR A 38 -6.89 -10.07 -1.02
CA THR A 38 -6.31 -11.20 -0.29
C THR A 38 -5.47 -12.05 -1.24
N PRO A 39 -4.23 -12.43 -0.87
CA PRO A 39 -3.57 -12.20 0.42
C PRO A 39 -2.86 -10.84 0.55
N THR A 40 -2.65 -10.38 1.79
CA THR A 40 -1.96 -9.10 2.10
C THR A 40 -0.48 -9.31 2.34
N LEU A 41 0.38 -8.47 1.75
CA LEU A 41 1.80 -8.40 2.11
C LEU A 41 1.95 -7.63 3.43
N ARG A 42 2.68 -8.22 4.39
CA ARG A 42 2.98 -7.62 5.70
C ARG A 42 4.45 -7.28 5.78
N VAL A 43 4.76 -6.02 6.07
CA VAL A 43 6.14 -5.55 6.22
C VAL A 43 6.34 -4.86 7.56
N PRO A 44 7.51 -5.00 8.20
CA PRO A 44 7.82 -4.24 9.40
C PRO A 44 7.78 -2.73 9.12
N THR A 45 7.24 -1.94 10.06
CA THR A 45 7.09 -0.48 9.89
C THR A 45 8.42 0.19 9.54
N HIS A 46 9.53 -0.19 10.21
CA HIS A 46 10.85 0.38 9.93
C HIS A 46 11.35 0.09 8.50
N ALA A 47 11.08 -1.11 7.98
CA ALA A 47 11.48 -1.47 6.61
C ALA A 47 10.69 -0.63 5.58
N PHE A 48 9.40 -0.42 5.82
CA PHE A 48 8.56 0.43 4.97
C PHE A 48 9.00 1.90 5.02
N THR A 49 9.33 2.42 6.20
CA THR A 49 9.91 3.77 6.33
C THR A 49 11.21 3.91 5.55
N SER A 50 12.12 2.93 5.67
CA SER A 50 13.40 2.95 4.94
C SER A 50 13.20 2.91 3.42
N LEU A 51 12.20 2.18 2.93
CA LEU A 51 11.83 2.17 1.52
C LEU A 51 11.39 3.57 1.07
N LEU A 52 10.47 4.21 1.79
CA LEU A 52 9.95 5.54 1.43
C LEU A 52 11.03 6.62 1.41
N THR A 53 12.04 6.53 2.27
CA THR A 53 13.16 7.49 2.29
C THR A 53 14.20 7.25 1.19
N LYS A 54 14.19 6.06 0.56
CA LYS A 54 15.11 5.69 -0.53
C LYS A 54 14.52 5.94 -1.91
N VAL A 55 13.20 5.90 -2.06
CA VAL A 55 12.48 6.08 -3.33
C VAL A 55 12.20 7.58 -3.58
N GLY A 56 13.20 8.43 -3.33
CA GLY A 56 13.15 9.87 -3.60
C GLY A 56 13.48 10.20 -5.05
#